data_AF-A0AA35SG13-F1
#
_entry.id   AF-A0AA35SG13-F1
#
_cell.length_a   1.000
_cell.length_b   1.000
_cell.length_c   1.000
_cell.angle_alpha   90.00
_cell.angle_beta   90.00
_cell.angle_gamma   90.00
#
_symmetry.space_group_name_H-M   'P 1'
#
loop_
_entity.id
_entity.type
_entity.pdbx_description
1 polymer ?
#
loop_
_entity_poly.entity_id
_entity_poly.type
_entity_poly.pdbx_seq_one_letter_code
_entity_poly.pdbx_strand_id
1 'polypeptide(L)'
;MQDEAGIDIVFVGDSVGPMFSAIKTRRSDDGRYVHHLKAVRRGVTDAYLLVDMPYAADRDVTQAITNAKLFVSDGADGVIIGRWCRKVLSPHFVSALTEHGIDTCAHIGHNPQIHGTKASTHGRTFAKAKQLIEAAEALSQTLARNSSSSRKSLKR
;
A
#
# COMPACT_ATOMS: atom_id res chain seq x y z
N MET A 1 -9.88 -3.34 -20.24
CA MET A 1 -10.51 -2.00 -20.28
C MET A 1 -9.66 -0.91 -19.61
N GLN A 2 -9.34 -0.95 -18.30
CA GLN A 2 -8.47 0.09 -17.71
C GLN A 2 -7.06 0.08 -18.31
N ASP A 3 -6.46 -1.11 -18.42
CA ASP A 3 -5.13 -1.29 -19.00
C ASP A 3 -5.08 -0.89 -20.48
N GLU A 4 -6.01 -1.41 -21.29
CA GLU A 4 -6.18 -1.06 -22.70
C GLU A 4 -6.44 0.44 -22.94
N ALA A 5 -6.97 1.16 -21.94
CA ALA A 5 -7.18 2.60 -22.01
C ALA A 5 -5.90 3.42 -21.72
N GLY A 6 -4.76 2.75 -21.49
CA GLY A 6 -3.47 3.40 -21.25
C GLY A 6 -3.32 3.97 -19.84
N ILE A 7 -3.99 3.38 -18.83
CA ILE A 7 -3.81 3.77 -17.43
C ILE A 7 -2.45 3.26 -16.93
N ASP A 8 -1.62 4.13 -16.36
CA ASP A 8 -0.27 3.75 -15.91
C ASP A 8 -0.27 2.84 -14.66
N ILE A 9 -1.24 3.04 -13.76
CA ILE A 9 -1.32 2.35 -12.47
C ILE A 9 -2.75 1.88 -12.21
N VAL A 10 -2.89 0.58 -11.96
CA VAL A 10 -4.12 -0.03 -11.46
C VAL A 10 -3.86 -0.48 -10.02
N PHE A 11 -4.84 -0.35 -9.13
CA PHE A 11 -4.68 -0.87 -7.78
C PHE A 11 -5.89 -1.65 -7.29
N VAL A 12 -5.61 -2.72 -6.54
CA VAL A 12 -6.62 -3.51 -5.83
C VAL A 12 -6.70 -3.01 -4.39
N GLY A 13 -7.70 -2.17 -4.12
CA GLY A 13 -7.90 -1.54 -2.80
C GLY A 13 -8.67 -2.40 -1.80
N ASP A 14 -8.57 -2.08 -0.51
CA ASP A 14 -9.37 -2.71 0.55
C ASP A 14 -10.88 -2.36 0.50
N SER A 15 -11.25 -1.43 -0.39
CA SER A 15 -12.62 -1.04 -0.71
C SER A 15 -13.44 -2.14 -1.39
N VAL A 16 -12.79 -3.20 -1.88
CA VAL A 16 -13.47 -4.33 -2.54
C VAL A 16 -14.42 -5.04 -1.57
N GLY A 17 -14.05 -5.16 -0.28
CA GLY A 17 -14.88 -5.80 0.74
C GLY A 17 -16.27 -5.16 0.89
N PRO A 18 -16.35 -3.86 1.25
CA PRO A 18 -17.62 -3.12 1.38
C PRO A 18 -18.43 -2.94 0.09
N MET A 19 -17.79 -3.01 -1.08
CA MET A 19 -18.42 -2.69 -2.37
C MET A 19 -19.02 -3.93 -3.07
N PHE A 20 -18.44 -5.12 -2.88
CA PHE A 20 -18.88 -6.35 -3.53
C PHE A 20 -19.50 -7.40 -2.58
N SER A 21 -19.35 -7.27 -1.25
CA SER A 21 -19.93 -8.22 -0.30
C SER A 21 -20.60 -7.52 0.88
N ALA A 22 -21.72 -8.07 1.35
CA ALA A 22 -22.46 -7.59 2.53
C ALA A 22 -21.71 -7.81 3.88
N ILE A 23 -20.37 -7.83 3.87
CA ILE A 23 -19.52 -8.20 4.99
C ILE A 23 -18.53 -7.07 5.31
N LYS A 24 -18.42 -6.75 6.61
CA LYS A 24 -17.66 -5.60 7.15
C LYS A 24 -16.18 -5.89 7.41
N THR A 25 -15.63 -7.05 7.02
CA THR A 25 -14.26 -7.46 7.38
C THR A 25 -13.25 -7.04 6.33
N ARG A 26 -12.12 -6.47 6.80
CA ARG A 26 -10.99 -6.02 5.97
C ARG A 26 -9.72 -6.86 6.21
N ARG A 27 -9.84 -8.04 6.83
CA ARG A 27 -8.69 -8.82 7.31
C ARG A 27 -7.93 -9.53 6.18
N SER A 28 -6.63 -9.70 6.37
CA SER A 28 -5.70 -10.33 5.42
C SER A 28 -5.80 -11.85 5.31
N ASP A 29 -6.43 -12.52 6.27
CA ASP A 29 -6.70 -13.97 6.24
C ASP A 29 -7.86 -14.31 5.28
N ASP A 30 -8.54 -13.30 4.75
CA ASP A 30 -9.55 -13.46 3.74
C ASP A 30 -8.89 -13.69 2.37
N GLY A 31 -8.87 -14.95 1.92
CA GLY A 31 -8.33 -15.37 0.62
C GLY A 31 -8.93 -14.65 -0.61
N ARG A 32 -9.97 -13.81 -0.41
CA ARG A 32 -10.56 -12.95 -1.43
C ARG A 32 -9.65 -11.82 -1.92
N TYR A 33 -8.69 -11.32 -1.12
CA TYR A 33 -7.71 -10.33 -1.59
C TYR A 33 -6.83 -10.89 -2.72
N VAL A 34 -6.30 -12.09 -2.47
CA VAL A 34 -5.52 -12.83 -3.46
C VAL A 34 -6.37 -13.21 -4.67
N HIS A 35 -7.65 -13.55 -4.47
CA HIS A 35 -8.58 -13.81 -5.57
C HIS A 35 -8.73 -12.60 -6.50
N HIS A 36 -9.02 -11.41 -5.95
CA HIS A 36 -9.19 -10.19 -6.75
C HIS A 36 -7.89 -9.74 -7.38
N LEU A 37 -6.76 -9.82 -6.66
CA LEU A 37 -5.45 -9.55 -7.22
C LEU A 37 -5.18 -10.42 -8.45
N LYS A 38 -5.38 -11.74 -8.33
CA LYS A 38 -5.20 -12.68 -9.45
C LYS A 38 -6.19 -12.42 -10.59
N ALA A 39 -7.42 -12.03 -10.28
CA ALA A 39 -8.40 -11.66 -11.29
C ALA A 39 -7.97 -10.41 -12.08
N VAL A 40 -7.51 -9.37 -11.40
CA VAL A 40 -7.05 -8.12 -12.03
C VAL A 40 -5.75 -8.35 -12.80
N ARG A 41 -4.77 -9.08 -12.25
CA ARG A 41 -3.51 -9.40 -12.95
C ARG A 41 -3.73 -10.11 -14.29
N ARG A 42 -4.77 -10.94 -14.43
CA ARG A 42 -5.08 -11.58 -15.72
C ARG A 42 -5.54 -10.59 -16.80
N GLY A 43 -6.11 -9.46 -16.39
CA GLY A 43 -6.61 -8.43 -17.30
C GLY A 43 -5.74 -7.17 -17.37
N VAL A 44 -4.67 -7.10 -16.57
CA VAL A 44 -3.66 -6.05 -16.59
C VAL A 44 -2.36 -6.69 -17.05
N THR A 45 -1.79 -6.21 -18.14
CA THR A 45 -0.51 -6.65 -18.71
C THR A 45 0.52 -5.53 -18.71
N ASP A 46 0.11 -4.28 -18.97
CA ASP A 46 1.05 -3.15 -19.12
C ASP A 46 1.10 -2.23 -17.89
N ALA A 47 -0.05 -1.93 -17.29
CA ALA A 47 -0.14 -1.06 -16.12
C ALA A 47 0.54 -1.69 -14.90
N TYR A 48 1.11 -0.81 -14.07
CA TYR A 48 1.70 -1.19 -12.80
C TYR A 48 0.60 -1.54 -11.78
N LEU A 49 0.61 -2.77 -11.27
CA LEU A 49 -0.45 -3.29 -10.39
C LEU A 49 -0.06 -3.17 -8.92
N LEU A 50 -0.65 -2.19 -8.24
CA LEU A 50 -0.55 -2.05 -6.78
C LEU A 50 -1.63 -2.87 -6.06
N VAL A 51 -1.33 -3.29 -4.84
CA VAL A 51 -2.34 -3.86 -3.92
C VAL A 51 -2.24 -3.23 -2.55
N ASP A 52 -3.40 -2.91 -1.96
CA ASP A 52 -3.47 -2.31 -0.65
C ASP A 52 -3.26 -3.35 0.45
N MET A 53 -2.47 -3.00 1.47
CA MET A 53 -2.29 -3.82 2.65
C MET A 53 -3.60 -3.88 3.44
N PRO A 54 -4.22 -5.07 3.59
CA PRO A 54 -5.47 -5.21 4.30
C PRO A 54 -5.35 -4.79 5.77
N TYR A 55 -6.49 -4.55 6.41
CA TYR A 55 -6.54 -4.25 7.83
C TYR A 55 -5.80 -5.32 8.64
N ALA A 56 -4.81 -4.86 9.40
CA ALA A 56 -4.01 -5.68 10.29
C ALA A 56 -3.18 -6.77 9.57
N ALA A 57 -2.92 -6.59 8.27
CA ALA A 57 -1.91 -7.32 7.49
C ALA A 57 -0.48 -6.82 7.78
N ASP A 58 -0.38 -5.68 8.44
CA ASP A 58 0.83 -4.98 8.77
C ASP A 58 0.74 -4.65 10.27
N ARG A 59 0.76 -5.64 11.18
CA ARG A 59 0.79 -5.42 12.65
C ARG A 59 2.18 -5.34 13.24
N ASP A 60 3.16 -5.87 12.54
CA ASP A 60 4.59 -5.65 12.76
C ASP A 60 5.31 -5.67 11.41
N VAL A 61 6.61 -5.36 11.41
CA VAL A 61 7.42 -5.27 10.19
C VAL A 61 7.55 -6.63 9.51
N THR A 62 7.74 -7.69 10.30
CA THR A 62 7.86 -9.07 9.80
C THR A 62 6.60 -9.49 9.05
N GLN A 63 5.43 -9.21 9.61
CA GLN A 63 4.15 -9.52 9.00
C GLN A 63 3.91 -8.69 7.72
N ALA A 64 4.25 -7.40 7.74
CA ALA A 64 4.15 -6.55 6.56
C ALA A 64 5.01 -7.09 5.41
N ILE A 65 6.26 -7.49 5.68
CA ILE A 65 7.15 -8.09 4.68
C ILE A 65 6.58 -9.41 4.18
N THR A 66 6.11 -10.27 5.08
CA THR A 66 5.58 -11.60 4.73
C THR A 66 4.39 -11.50 3.80
N ASN A 67 3.42 -10.64 4.14
CA ASN A 67 2.23 -10.43 3.33
C ASN A 67 2.55 -9.73 2.02
N ALA A 68 3.47 -8.77 2.02
CA ALA A 68 3.89 -8.09 0.78
C ALA A 68 4.53 -9.07 -0.20
N LYS A 69 5.40 -9.97 0.27
CA LYS A 69 6.01 -11.01 -0.57
C LYS A 69 4.96 -11.95 -1.16
N LEU A 70 3.97 -12.34 -0.36
CA LEU A 70 2.86 -13.17 -0.84
C LEU A 70 2.10 -12.46 -1.97
N PHE A 71 1.74 -11.19 -1.76
CA PHE A 71 1.04 -10.41 -2.78
C PHE A 71 1.85 -10.23 -4.06
N VAL A 72 3.15 -9.92 -3.95
CA VAL A 72 4.02 -9.83 -5.12
C VAL A 72 4.10 -11.17 -5.86
N SER A 73 4.22 -12.28 -5.13
CA SER A 73 4.21 -13.62 -5.74
C SER A 73 2.88 -13.99 -6.42
N ASP A 74 1.79 -13.37 -5.99
CA ASP A 74 0.44 -13.57 -6.54
C ASP A 74 0.10 -12.59 -7.67
N GLY A 75 1.04 -11.72 -8.07
CA GLY A 75 0.97 -10.89 -9.27
C GLY A 75 0.93 -9.37 -9.04
N ALA A 76 1.05 -8.89 -7.80
CA ALA A 76 1.22 -7.46 -7.57
C ALA A 76 2.65 -7.01 -7.96
N ASP A 77 2.77 -5.83 -8.52
CA ASP A 77 4.08 -5.20 -8.79
C ASP A 77 4.60 -4.46 -7.54
N GLY A 78 3.68 -3.98 -6.69
CA GLY A 78 4.01 -3.34 -5.41
C GLY A 78 2.84 -3.28 -4.43
N VAL A 79 3.10 -2.74 -3.24
CA VAL A 79 2.11 -2.66 -2.16
C VAL A 79 1.84 -1.23 -1.71
N ILE A 80 0.59 -0.94 -1.35
CA ILE A 80 0.21 0.30 -0.66
C ILE A 80 0.16 0.00 0.84
N ILE A 81 0.80 0.85 1.65
CA ILE A 81 0.82 0.70 3.11
C ILE A 81 0.36 1.98 3.81
N GLY A 82 -0.57 1.85 4.74
CA GLY A 82 -1.13 2.99 5.50
C GLY A 82 -1.22 2.78 7.02
N ARG A 83 -0.76 1.62 7.52
CA ARG A 83 -0.73 1.07 8.90
C ARG A 83 -1.62 1.65 10.01
N TRP A 84 -2.22 0.69 10.71
CA TRP A 84 -3.17 0.77 11.83
C TRP A 84 -2.65 1.29 13.21
N CYS A 85 -1.36 1.19 13.55
CA CYS A 85 -0.92 1.30 14.96
C CYS A 85 -0.35 2.65 15.42
N ARG A 86 -0.16 3.62 14.52
CA ARG A 86 0.29 4.97 14.87
C ARG A 86 -0.52 5.99 14.06
N LYS A 87 -0.79 7.16 14.63
CA LYS A 87 -1.46 8.28 13.92
C LYS A 87 -0.77 8.67 12.60
N VAL A 88 0.50 8.26 12.42
CA VAL A 88 1.34 8.51 11.25
C VAL A 88 2.11 7.23 10.90
N LEU A 89 2.14 6.87 9.62
CA LEU A 89 2.93 5.77 9.08
C LEU A 89 4.43 6.00 9.39
N SER A 90 5.07 5.00 10.00
CA SER A 90 6.50 5.09 10.34
C SER A 90 7.36 4.79 9.10
N PRO A 91 8.39 5.62 8.78
CA PRO A 91 9.34 5.35 7.71
C PRO A 91 10.06 4.00 7.83
N HIS A 92 10.14 3.43 9.03
CA HIS A 92 10.74 2.11 9.26
C HIS A 92 10.05 1.00 8.47
N PHE A 93 8.72 1.06 8.29
CA PHE A 93 7.97 0.08 7.49
C PHE A 93 8.35 0.15 6.03
N VAL A 94 8.40 1.37 5.49
CA VAL A 94 8.75 1.62 4.10
C VAL A 94 10.19 1.21 3.84
N SER A 95 11.11 1.50 4.78
CA SER A 95 12.51 1.08 4.69
C SER A 95 12.61 -0.44 4.60
N ALA A 96 11.96 -1.16 5.52
CA ALA A 96 12.03 -2.60 5.57
C ALA A 96 11.44 -3.27 4.31
N LEU A 97 10.31 -2.79 3.80
CA LEU A 97 9.73 -3.32 2.55
C LEU A 97 10.65 -3.10 1.36
N THR A 98 11.16 -1.88 1.19
CA THR A 98 12.05 -1.53 0.08
C THR A 98 13.42 -2.21 0.16
N GLU A 99 13.97 -2.42 1.36
CA GLU A 99 15.19 -3.22 1.58
C GLU A 99 15.01 -4.69 1.17
N HIS A 100 13.77 -5.19 1.21
CA HIS A 100 13.42 -6.52 0.72
C HIS A 100 13.01 -6.54 -0.77
N GLY A 101 13.25 -5.45 -1.52
CA GLY A 101 12.96 -5.38 -2.95
C GLY A 101 11.47 -5.26 -3.27
N ILE A 102 10.67 -4.80 -2.31
CA ILE A 102 9.22 -4.64 -2.48
C ILE A 102 8.94 -3.16 -2.72
N ASP A 103 8.46 -2.85 -3.91
CA ASP A 103 8.00 -1.52 -4.25
C ASP A 103 6.82 -1.12 -3.37
N THR A 104 6.89 0.08 -2.81
CA THR A 104 6.00 0.51 -1.74
C THR A 104 5.45 1.90 -2.01
N CYS A 105 4.13 2.03 -1.96
CA CYS A 105 3.42 3.30 -1.96
C CYS A 105 2.90 3.60 -0.55
N ALA A 106 3.21 4.79 -0.02
CA ALA A 106 2.80 5.19 1.32
C ALA A 106 1.49 5.98 1.28
N HIS A 107 0.46 5.48 1.95
CA HIS A 107 -0.83 6.16 2.10
C HIS A 107 -0.87 6.94 3.43
N ILE A 108 -0.92 8.27 3.34
CA ILE A 108 -1.07 9.19 4.49
C ILE A 108 -2.32 10.06 4.35
N GLY A 109 -2.76 10.69 5.44
CA GLY A 109 -3.97 11.52 5.47
C GLY A 109 -5.19 10.75 5.96
N HIS A 110 -6.29 10.76 5.20
CA HIS A 110 -7.49 10.00 5.58
C HIS A 110 -7.31 8.52 5.26
N ASN A 111 -6.92 7.74 6.26
CA ASN A 111 -6.96 6.27 6.17
C ASN A 111 -8.33 5.72 6.66
N PRO A 112 -9.15 5.09 5.80
CA PRO A 112 -10.44 4.51 6.20
C PRO A 112 -10.32 3.35 7.19
N GLN A 113 -9.17 2.67 7.24
CA GLN A 113 -8.89 1.59 8.19
C GLN A 113 -8.74 2.10 9.64
N ILE A 114 -8.44 3.39 9.82
CA ILE A 114 -8.25 4.03 11.14
C ILE A 114 -9.41 4.98 11.46
N HIS A 115 -9.85 5.76 10.47
CA HIS A 115 -10.80 6.85 10.67
C HIS A 115 -12.26 6.46 10.38
N GLY A 116 -12.50 5.21 9.95
CA GLY A 116 -13.81 4.74 9.51
C GLY A 116 -14.12 5.14 8.06
N THR A 117 -15.28 4.68 7.56
CA THR A 117 -15.67 4.82 6.15
C THR A 117 -16.13 6.23 5.77
N LYS A 118 -16.44 7.08 6.75
CA LYS A 118 -16.86 8.46 6.49
C LYS A 118 -15.65 9.30 6.13
N ALA A 119 -15.54 9.67 4.86
CA ALA A 119 -14.52 10.57 4.36
C ALA A 119 -14.51 11.88 5.19
N SER A 120 -13.33 12.27 5.64
CA SER A 120 -13.12 13.50 6.39
C SER A 120 -11.81 14.16 5.98
N THR A 121 -11.82 15.48 5.86
CA THR A 121 -10.62 16.24 5.52
C THR A 121 -9.65 16.25 6.69
N HIS A 122 -8.41 15.80 6.45
CA HIS A 122 -7.31 15.85 7.40
C HIS A 122 -6.41 17.06 7.10
N GLY A 123 -5.65 17.53 8.09
CA GLY A 123 -4.76 18.70 7.90
C GLY A 123 -5.44 20.07 7.97
N ARG A 124 -6.64 20.20 8.56
CA ARG A 124 -7.39 21.48 8.61
C ARG A 124 -6.77 22.58 9.49
N THR A 125 -5.82 22.25 10.36
CA THR A 125 -5.09 23.23 11.17
C THR A 125 -3.63 23.25 10.74
N PHE A 126 -2.97 24.40 10.90
CA PHE A 126 -1.54 24.53 10.58
C PHE A 126 -0.70 23.41 11.20
N ALA A 127 -0.91 23.12 12.49
CA ALA A 127 -0.20 22.05 13.18
C ALA A 127 -0.42 20.66 12.54
N LYS A 128 -1.66 20.33 12.13
CA LYS A 128 -1.97 19.04 11.49
C LYS A 128 -1.48 18.98 10.05
N ALA A 129 -1.52 20.08 9.30
CA ALA A 129 -0.96 20.16 7.96
C ALA A 129 0.56 19.99 7.99
N LYS A 130 1.24 20.67 8.91
CA LYS A 130 2.68 20.55 9.13
C LYS A 130 3.08 19.09 9.43
N GLN A 131 2.35 18.41 10.31
CA GLN A 131 2.57 16.99 10.59
C GLN A 131 2.45 16.09 9.35
N LEU A 132 1.48 16.35 8.48
CA LEU A 132 1.30 15.58 7.25
C LEU A 132 2.44 15.82 6.24
N ILE A 133 2.89 17.07 6.13
CA ILE A 133 4.02 17.44 5.26
C ILE A 133 5.31 16.77 5.77
N GLU A 134 5.61 16.91 7.07
CA GLU A 134 6.79 16.30 7.68
C GLU A 134 6.78 14.76 7.52
N ALA A 135 5.60 14.14 7.65
CA ALA A 135 5.45 12.71 7.38
C ALA A 135 5.72 12.36 5.90
N ALA A 136 5.16 13.12 4.96
CA ALA A 136 5.36 12.92 3.53
C ALA A 136 6.84 13.03 3.15
N GLU A 137 7.53 14.05 3.66
CA GLU A 137 8.96 14.26 3.44
C GLU A 137 9.80 13.10 3.99
N ALA A 138 9.53 12.66 5.22
CA ALA A 138 10.23 11.55 5.83
C ALA A 138 10.07 10.24 5.03
N LEU A 139 8.84 9.95 4.58
CA LEU A 139 8.53 8.77 3.76
C LEU A 139 9.19 8.85 2.39
N SER A 140 9.12 10.02 1.74
CA SER A 140 9.75 10.28 0.44
C SER A 140 11.27 10.09 0.49
N GLN A 141 11.93 10.62 1.52
CA GLN A 141 13.37 10.45 1.71
C GLN A 141 13.76 8.97 1.87
N THR A 142 12.98 8.19 2.61
CA THR A 142 13.20 6.74 2.76
C THR A 142 13.09 6.02 1.41
N LEU A 143 12.04 6.30 0.63
CA LEU A 143 11.86 5.71 -0.70
C LEU A 143 13.01 6.08 -1.65
N ALA A 144 13.43 7.36 -1.65
CA ALA A 144 14.51 7.84 -2.50
C ALA A 144 15.86 7.17 -2.17
N ARG A 145 16.21 7.04 -0.88
CA ARG A 145 17.46 6.38 -0.45
C ARG A 145 17.52 4.94 -0.94
N ASN A 146 16.43 4.20 -0.81
CA ASN A 146 16.44 2.76 -1.11
C ASN A 146 16.35 2.47 -2.62
N SER A 147 15.68 3.31 -3.41
CA SER A 147 15.71 3.23 -4.87
C SER A 147 17.13 3.41 -5.46
N SER A 148 17.95 4.26 -4.84
CA SER A 148 19.35 4.46 -5.22
C SER A 148 20.27 3.29 -4.84
N SER A 149 19.90 2.54 -3.79
CA SER A 149 20.62 1.35 -3.33
C SER A 149 20.27 0.11 -4.16
N SER A 150 18.98 -0.08 -4.49
CA SER A 150 18.49 -1.20 -5.32
C SER A 150 19.06 -1.15 -6.75
N ARG A 151 19.15 0.05 -7.36
CA ARG A 151 19.81 0.23 -8.68
C ARG A 151 21.30 -0.12 -8.71
N LYS A 152 22.01 -0.12 -7.57
CA LYS A 152 23.41 -0.56 -7.50
C LYS A 152 23.55 -2.07 -7.42
N SER A 153 22.54 -2.79 -6.91
CA SER A 153 22.59 -4.25 -6.78
C SER A 153 22.20 -4.98 -8.08
N LEU A 154 21.36 -4.38 -8.94
CA LEU A 154 21.01 -4.93 -10.26
C LEU A 154 22.11 -4.76 -11.34
N LYS A 155 23.20 -4.04 -11.04
CA LYS A 155 24.33 -3.83 -11.97
C LYS A 155 25.55 -4.71 -11.67
N ARG A 156 25.36 -5.84 -10.98
CA ARG A 156 26.43 -6.81 -10.70
C ARG A 156 26.07 -8.18 -11.22
#